data_AF-A0A1Q9GAE0-F1
#
_entry.id   AF-A0A1Q9GAE0-F1
#
_cell.length_a   1.000
_cell.length_b   1.000
_cell.length_c   1.000
_cell.angle_alpha   90.00
_cell.angle_beta   90.00
_cell.angle_gamma   90.00
#
_symmetry.space_group_name_H-M   'P 1'
#
loop_
_entity.id
_entity.type
_entity.pdbx_description
1 polymer ?
#
loop_
_entity_poly.entity_id
_entity_poly.type
_entity_poly.pdbx_seq_one_letter_code
_entity_poly.pdbx_strand_id
1 'polypeptide(L)'
;MVTLKRLLFSTFINLQPFFNLAYPLMFGLSVLGITLGIILMATPSNVHDSSQLICLGFALTGVYLMLLKKYYALILAWADTRESQVIPLRTDNSRHL
;
A
#
# COMPACT_ATOMS: atom_id res chain seq x y z
N MET A 1 -9.73 -6.31 19.07
CA MET A 1 -9.88 -5.46 17.87
C MET A 1 -9.04 -4.18 17.92
N VAL A 2 -9.04 -3.42 19.02
CA VAL A 2 -8.29 -2.15 19.15
C VAL A 2 -6.77 -2.33 18.97
N THR A 3 -6.18 -3.37 19.55
CA THR A 3 -4.74 -3.67 19.43
C THR A 3 -4.32 -3.96 17.98
N LEU A 4 -5.15 -4.69 17.23
CA LEU A 4 -4.89 -5.02 15.82
C LEU A 4 -4.92 -3.75 14.96
N LYS A 5 -5.93 -2.89 15.14
CA LYS A 5 -6.02 -1.62 14.41
C LYS A 5 -4.84 -0.70 14.70
N ARG A 6 -4.44 -0.60 15.97
CA ARG A 6 -3.28 0.21 16.38
C ARG A 6 -1.96 -0.31 15.80
N LEU A 7 -1.78 -1.64 15.77
CA LEU A 7 -0.64 -2.26 15.10
C LEU A 7 -0.65 -1.95 13.61
N LEU A 8 -1.80 -2.16 12.94
CA LEU A 8 -1.96 -1.88 11.51
C LEU A 8 -1.64 -0.41 11.19
N PHE A 9 -2.20 0.52 11.96
CA PHE A 9 -1.96 1.95 11.82
C PHE A 9 -0.48 2.30 12.00
N SER A 10 0.15 1.76 13.04
CA SER A 10 1.58 1.98 13.30
C SER A 10 2.47 1.39 12.21
N THR A 11 2.15 0.21 11.68
CA THR A 11 2.89 -0.39 10.58
C THR A 11 2.73 0.42 9.30
N PHE A 12 1.49 0.76 8.92
CA PHE A 12 1.24 1.53 7.70
C PHE A 12 1.84 2.93 7.78
N ILE A 13 1.69 3.67 8.89
CA ILE A 13 2.24 5.02 8.96
C ILE A 13 3.78 5.05 8.86
N ASN A 14 4.45 4.04 9.41
CA ASN A 14 5.90 3.88 9.27
C ASN A 14 6.30 3.39 7.87
N LEU A 15 5.48 2.57 7.22
CA LEU A 15 5.72 2.11 5.85
C LEU A 15 5.38 3.16 4.78
N GLN A 16 4.62 4.20 5.10
CA GLN A 16 4.21 5.23 4.13
C GLN A 16 5.38 5.87 3.36
N PRO A 17 6.45 6.37 4.00
CA PRO A 17 7.59 6.93 3.26
C PRO A 17 8.31 5.87 2.43
N PHE A 18 8.46 4.66 2.95
CA PHE A 18 9.07 3.54 2.23
C PHE A 18 8.23 3.17 1.00
N PHE A 19 6.92 3.09 1.13
CA PHE A 19 5.99 2.78 0.07
C PHE A 19 6.00 3.85 -1.02
N ASN A 20 6.01 5.13 -0.66
CA ASN A 20 6.10 6.22 -1.63
C ASN A 20 7.40 6.19 -2.44
N LEU A 21 8.52 5.82 -1.80
CA LEU A 21 9.81 5.69 -2.48
C LEU A 21 9.90 4.44 -3.35
N ALA A 22 9.40 3.30 -2.85
CA ALA A 22 9.45 2.01 -3.53
C ALA A 22 8.38 1.85 -4.62
N TYR A 23 7.25 2.56 -4.52
CA TYR A 23 6.13 2.48 -5.47
C TYR A 23 6.55 2.69 -6.93
N PRO A 24 7.25 3.77 -7.32
CA PRO A 24 7.65 3.96 -8.72
C PRO A 24 8.53 2.82 -9.23
N LEU A 25 9.39 2.27 -8.37
CA LEU A 25 10.30 1.18 -8.71
C LEU A 25 9.54 -0.14 -8.90
N MET A 26 8.63 -0.48 -7.98
CA MET A 26 7.78 -1.67 -8.05
C MET A 26 6.78 -1.62 -9.20
N PHE A 27 6.20 -0.44 -9.47
CA PHE A 27 5.32 -0.23 -10.60
C PHE A 27 6.08 -0.31 -11.93
N GLY A 28 7.26 0.30 -12.01
CA GLY A 28 8.16 0.17 -13.17
C GLY A 28 8.55 -1.28 -13.44
N LEU A 29 8.89 -2.05 -12.40
CA LEU A 29 9.16 -3.48 -12.51
C LEU A 29 7.95 -4.26 -13.03
N SER A 30 6.74 -3.90 -12.58
CA SER A 30 5.49 -4.52 -13.06
C SER A 30 5.25 -4.25 -14.55
N VAL A 31 5.48 -3.01 -15.01
CA VAL A 31 5.39 -2.67 -16.44
C VAL A 31 6.43 -3.43 -17.24
N LEU A 32 7.68 -3.50 -16.78
CA LEU A 32 8.74 -4.25 -17.45
C LEU A 32 8.40 -5.74 -17.55
N GLY A 33 7.90 -6.35 -16.47
CA GLY A 33 7.47 -7.74 -16.47
C GLY A 33 6.34 -8.03 -17.45
N ILE A 34 5.35 -7.14 -17.57
CA ILE A 34 4.29 -7.24 -18.58
C ILE A 34 4.87 -7.13 -19.99
N THR A 35 5.74 -6.15 -20.26
CA THR A 35 6.36 -6.00 -21.58
C THR A 35 7.18 -7.23 -21.97
N LEU A 36 7.92 -7.81 -21.02
CA LEU A 36 8.69 -9.03 -21.25
C LEU A 36 7.78 -10.21 -21.52
N GLY A 37 6.69 -10.37 -20.76
CA GLY A 37 5.68 -11.40 -20.98
C GLY A 37 5.07 -11.33 -22.38
N ILE A 38 4.71 -10.13 -22.85
CA ILE A 38 4.17 -9.91 -24.21
C ILE A 38 5.20 -10.27 -25.28
N ILE A 39 6.46 -9.87 -25.12
CA ILE A 39 7.54 -10.21 -26.05
C ILE A 39 7.74 -11.73 -26.13
N LEU A 40 7.72 -12.43 -24.99
CA LEU A 40 7.82 -13.89 -24.98
C LEU A 40 6.60 -14.56 -25.64
N MET A 41 5.39 -14.04 -25.44
CA MET A 41 4.18 -14.57 -26.07
C MET A 41 4.23 -14.47 -27.60
N ALA A 42 4.82 -13.39 -28.13
CA ALA A 42 5.00 -13.17 -29.57
C ALA A 42 6.15 -13.99 -30.18
N THR A 43 7.03 -14.56 -29.36
CA THR A 43 8.18 -15.35 -29.83
C THR A 43 7.76 -16.81 -30.00
N PRO A 44 7.93 -17.42 -31.19
CA PRO A 44 7.58 -18.83 -31.42
C PRO A 44 8.50 -19.73 -30.57
N SER A 45 8.02 -20.13 -29.40
CA SER A 45 8.77 -20.87 -28.40
C SER A 45 7.84 -21.74 -27.57
N ASN A 46 8.36 -22.86 -27.04
CA ASN A 46 7.63 -23.78 -26.15
C ASN A 46 7.29 -23.19 -24.76
N VAL A 47 7.59 -21.90 -24.52
CA VAL A 47 7.35 -21.22 -23.23
C VAL A 47 6.12 -20.32 -23.26
N HIS A 48 5.22 -20.49 -24.24
CA HIS A 48 4.03 -19.66 -24.40
C HIS A 48 3.16 -19.66 -23.13
N ASP A 49 2.80 -20.81 -22.57
CA ASP A 49 1.96 -20.88 -21.36
C ASP A 49 2.62 -20.21 -20.14
N SER A 50 3.94 -20.37 -19.99
CA SER A 50 4.70 -19.72 -18.92
C SER A 50 4.73 -18.20 -19.09
N SER A 51 4.81 -17.71 -20.33
CA SER A 51 4.79 -16.27 -20.62
C SER A 51 3.45 -15.60 -20.29
N GLN A 52 2.34 -16.32 -20.47
CA GLN A 52 1.00 -15.83 -20.05
C GLN A 52 0.90 -15.70 -18.53
N LEU A 53 1.40 -16.70 -17.79
CA LEU A 53 1.41 -16.67 -16.32
C LEU A 53 2.27 -15.54 -15.78
N ILE A 54 3.43 -15.29 -16.38
CA ILE A 54 4.31 -14.17 -16.01
C ILE A 54 3.61 -12.84 -16.26
N CYS A 55 3.01 -12.65 -17.45
CA CYS A 55 2.28 -11.44 -17.79
C CYS A 55 1.11 -11.19 -16.83
N LEU A 56 0.31 -12.21 -16.54
CA LEU A 56 -0.82 -12.14 -15.62
C LEU A 56 -0.36 -11.82 -14.19
N GLY A 57 0.72 -12.44 -13.73
CA GLY A 57 1.30 -12.20 -12.40
C GLY A 57 1.75 -10.75 -12.22
N PHE A 58 2.48 -10.21 -13.19
CA PHE A 58 2.91 -8.80 -13.14
C PHE A 58 1.76 -7.81 -13.33
N ALA A 59 0.76 -8.13 -14.15
CA ALA A 59 -0.46 -7.33 -14.29
C ALA A 59 -1.25 -7.26 -12.98
N LEU A 60 -1.49 -8.41 -12.33
CA LEU A 60 -2.17 -8.46 -11.03
C LEU A 60 -1.39 -7.71 -9.95
N THR A 61 -0.06 -7.85 -9.94
CA THR A 61 0.80 -7.13 -8.99
C THR A 61 0.72 -5.61 -9.22
N GLY A 62 0.72 -5.17 -10.48
CA GLY A 62 0.55 -3.76 -10.83
C GLY A 62 -0.80 -3.19 -10.39
N VAL A 63 -1.89 -3.92 -10.64
CA VAL A 63 -3.25 -3.54 -10.20
C VAL A 63 -3.32 -3.50 -8.67
N TYR A 64 -2.75 -4.48 -7.98
CA TYR A 64 -2.69 -4.51 -6.53
C TYR A 64 -1.95 -3.28 -5.98
N LEU A 65 -0.80 -2.92 -6.55
CA LEU A 65 -0.05 -1.73 -6.14
C LEU A 65 -0.86 -0.44 -6.36
N MET A 66 -1.56 -0.33 -7.49
CA MET A 66 -2.43 0.82 -7.77
C MET A 66 -3.57 0.93 -6.77
N LEU A 67 -4.25 -0.18 -6.46
CA LEU A 67 -5.31 -0.22 -5.46
C LEU A 67 -4.77 0.13 -4.08
N LEU A 68 -3.63 -0.45 -3.69
CA LEU A 68 -3.00 -0.18 -2.41
C LEU A 68 -2.66 1.30 -2.28
N LYS A 69 -2.12 1.94 -3.32
CA LYS A 69 -1.85 3.39 -3.33
C LYS A 69 -3.12 4.22 -3.24
N LYS A 70 -4.18 3.87 -3.99
CA LYS A 70 -5.46 4.59 -4.00
C LYS A 70 -6.16 4.52 -2.65
N TYR A 71 -6.22 3.33 -2.05
CA TYR A 71 -6.93 3.08 -0.80
C TYR A 71 -6.04 3.23 0.44
N TYR A 72 -4.77 3.58 0.28
CA TYR A 72 -3.82 3.71 1.39
C TYR A 72 -4.32 4.64 2.49
N ALA A 73 -4.75 5.86 2.11
CA ALA A 73 -5.26 6.85 3.04
C ALA A 73 -6.56 6.40 3.73
N LEU A 74 -7.40 5.64 3.01
CA LEU A 74 -8.66 5.13 3.54
C LEU A 74 -8.44 3.98 4.54
N ILE A 75 -7.45 3.11 4.28
CA ILE A 75 -7.01 2.07 5.21
C ILE A 75 -6.40 2.71 6.46
N LEU A 76 -5.60 3.76 6.30
CA LEU A 76 -4.99 4.50 7.41
C LEU A 76 -6.06 5.16 8.28
N ALA A 77 -7.04 5.83 7.67
CA ALA A 77 -8.16 6.46 8.38
C ALA A 77 -9.04 5.44 9.11
N TRP A 78 -9.30 4.27 8.52
CA TRP A 78 -10.06 3.20 9.16
C TRP A 78 -9.32 2.55 10.34
N ALA A 79 -7.98 2.51 10.26
CA ALA A 79 -7.11 1.99 11.29
C ALA A 79 -6.82 3.01 12.41
N ASP A 80 -7.09 4.30 12.18
CA ASP A 80 -6.89 5.34 13.18
C ASP A 80 -7.87 5.17 14.34
N THR A 81 -7.33 4.88 15.52
CA THR A 81 -8.09 4.75 16.78
C THR A 81 -7.98 5.99 17.66
N ARG A 82 -7.34 7.08 17.18
CA ARG A 82 -7.04 8.28 17.97
C ARG A 82 -8.23 9.23 18.16
N GLU A 83 -9.32 9.09 17.41
CA GLU A 83 -10.52 9.93 17.62
C GLU A 83 -11.15 9.80 19.02
N SER A 84 -10.82 8.76 19.80
CA SER A 84 -11.38 8.58 21.15
C SER A 84 -10.65 9.31 22.28
N GLN A 85 -9.50 9.95 22.02
CA GLN A 85 -8.76 10.66 23.07
C GLN A 85 -8.92 12.17 22.94
N VAL A 86 -10.11 12.67 23.29
CA VAL A 86 -10.30 14.06 23.69
C VAL A 86 -9.47 14.26 24.95
N ILE A 87 -8.27 14.81 24.81
CA ILE A 87 -7.46 15.25 25.95
C ILE A 87 -8.22 16.45 26.55
N PRO A 88 -8.81 16.35 27.75
CA PRO A 88 -9.39 17.53 28.38
C PRO A 88 -8.24 18.49 28.66
N LEU A 89 -8.25 19.65 28.01
CA LEU A 89 -7.38 20.77 28.39
C LEU A 89 -7.71 21.06 29.85
N ARG A 90 -6.79 20.71 30.75
CA ARG A 90 -6.85 21.10 32.17
C ARG A 90 -6.80 22.61 32.20
N THR A 91 -7.97 23.25 32.22
CA THR A 91 -8.08 24.68 32.47
C THR A 91 -7.64 24.88 33.92
N ASP A 92 -6.39 25.28 34.09
CA ASP A 92 -5.83 25.67 35.38
C ASP A 92 -6.56 26.94 35.83
N ASN A 93 -7.54 26.75 36.71
CA ASN A 93 -8.30 27.83 37.31
C ASN A 93 -7.74 28.16 38.70
N SER A 94 -6.42 28.35 38.81
CA SER A 94 -5.76 28.90 39.99
C SER A 94 -5.64 30.43 39.90
N ARG A 95 -6.79 31.11 39.87
CA ARG A 95 -6.93 32.53 40.25
C ARG A 95 -8.14 32.71 41.16
N HIS A 96 -7.99 32.28 42.40
CA HIS A 96 -8.71 32.87 43.54
C HIS A 96 -7.61 33.46 44.43
N LEU A 97 -7.47 34.79 44.37
CA LEU A 97 -7.86 35.75 45.42
C LEU A 97 -6.75 35.91 46.45
#